data_AF-A0A524M8S2-F1
#
_entry.id   AF-A0A524M8S2-F1
#
_cell.length_a   1.000
_cell.length_b   1.000
_cell.length_c   1.000
_cell.angle_alpha   90.00
_cell.angle_beta   90.00
_cell.angle_gamma   90.00
#
_symmetry.space_group_name_H-M   'P 1'
#
loop_
_entity.id
_entity.type
_entity.pdbx_description
1 polymer ?
#
loop_
_entity_poly.entity_id
_entity_poly.type
_entity_poly.pdbx_seq_one_letter_code
_entity_poly.pdbx_strand_id
1 'polypeptide(L)'
;MNLDMGNQIFKDIKIPLLWGKRAILEDKTGRISIILVDGTKAVLEVLKNEPAPSIQYELIEGGFKVISNGQALYSFDKERRIITGLSQKLPECEIQGSGIRIGSNILSRSKAIGFGVGVAVYEQRIVMGNSLPEGLARLVA
;
A
#
# COMPACT_ATOMS: atom_id res chain seq x y z
N MET A 1 1.54 -10.97 -11.14
CA MET A 1 1.32 -9.92 -12.17
C MET A 1 2.61 -9.15 -12.32
N ASN A 2 2.83 -8.46 -13.45
CA ASN A 2 3.93 -7.51 -13.56
C ASN A 2 3.43 -6.16 -13.11
N LEU A 3 3.96 -5.66 -12.00
CA LEU A 3 3.58 -4.34 -11.48
C LEU A 3 4.83 -3.50 -11.31
N ASP A 4 4.72 -2.22 -11.64
CA ASP A 4 5.80 -1.27 -11.46
C ASP A 4 5.54 -0.53 -10.15
N MET A 5 6.50 -0.47 -9.21
CA MET A 5 6.44 0.54 -8.15
C MET A 5 7.73 1.35 -8.10
N GLY A 6 7.62 2.67 -8.26
CA GLY A 6 8.77 3.51 -8.55
C GLY A 6 9.49 3.06 -9.83
N ASN A 7 10.79 2.76 -9.73
CA ASN A 7 11.66 2.32 -10.82
C ASN A 7 11.86 0.79 -10.80
N GLN A 8 11.01 0.05 -10.08
CA GLN A 8 11.10 -1.42 -9.95
C GLN A 8 10.04 -2.10 -10.78
N ILE A 9 10.42 -3.20 -11.46
CA ILE A 9 9.49 -4.13 -12.11
C ILE A 9 9.38 -5.37 -11.21
N PHE A 10 8.24 -5.53 -10.52
CA PHE A 10 7.95 -6.73 -9.75
C PHE A 10 7.42 -7.80 -10.71
N LYS A 11 8.19 -8.86 -10.93
CA LYS A 11 7.79 -10.02 -11.75
C LYS A 11 7.31 -11.16 -10.84
N ASP A 12 6.17 -11.75 -11.18
CA ASP A 12 5.56 -12.89 -10.48
C ASP A 12 5.21 -12.69 -8.99
N ILE A 13 5.14 -11.44 -8.53
CA ILE A 13 4.67 -11.08 -7.19
C ILE A 13 3.17 -10.77 -7.23
N LYS A 14 2.46 -11.12 -6.14
CA LYS A 14 1.01 -10.88 -6.02
C LYS A 14 0.71 -9.53 -5.35
N ILE A 15 1.51 -9.11 -4.37
CA ILE A 15 1.43 -7.77 -3.75
C ILE A 15 2.85 -7.18 -3.61
N PRO A 16 3.18 -6.10 -4.30
CA PRO A 16 4.52 -5.50 -4.18
C PRO A 16 4.78 -4.85 -2.81
N LEU A 17 3.82 -4.07 -2.28
CA LEU A 17 3.89 -3.45 -0.96
C LEU A 17 2.62 -3.75 -0.17
N LEU A 18 2.79 -4.29 1.03
CA LEU A 18 1.74 -4.44 2.03
C LEU A 18 1.99 -3.46 3.17
N TRP A 19 1.11 -2.49 3.36
CA TRP A 19 1.19 -1.52 4.45
C TRP A 19 0.11 -1.82 5.49
N GLY A 20 0.51 -2.42 6.61
CA GLY A 20 -0.38 -3.06 7.58
C GLY A 20 -1.18 -4.19 6.94
N LYS A 21 -2.47 -3.96 6.74
CA LYS A 21 -3.39 -4.87 6.03
C LYS A 21 -3.78 -4.35 4.64
N ARG A 22 -3.05 -3.39 4.08
CA ARG A 22 -3.39 -2.76 2.79
C ARG A 22 -2.38 -3.13 1.73
N ALA A 23 -2.84 -3.75 0.66
CA ALA A 23 -2.06 -3.93 -0.54
C ALA A 23 -1.99 -2.59 -1.28
N ILE A 24 -0.77 -2.12 -1.53
CA ILE A 24 -0.48 -0.90 -2.27
C ILE A 24 0.04 -1.31 -3.63
N LEU A 25 -0.64 -0.85 -4.67
CA LEU A 25 -0.39 -1.19 -6.07
C LEU A 25 -0.15 0.10 -6.85
N GLU A 26 0.84 0.10 -7.73
CA GLU A 26 1.07 1.19 -8.69
C GLU A 26 0.94 0.65 -10.11
N ASP A 27 0.21 1.36 -10.96
CA ASP A 27 0.15 1.00 -12.38
C ASP A 27 1.32 1.58 -13.18
N LYS A 28 1.48 1.15 -14.43
CA LYS A 28 2.52 1.63 -15.35
C LYS A 28 2.55 3.16 -15.59
N THR A 29 1.51 3.88 -15.17
CA THR A 29 1.39 5.34 -15.29
C THR A 29 1.64 6.05 -13.95
N GLY A 30 2.06 5.31 -12.93
CA GLY A 30 2.37 5.83 -11.61
C GLY A 30 1.17 6.06 -10.71
N ARG A 31 -0.01 5.54 -11.08
CA ARG A 31 -1.24 5.74 -10.28
C ARG A 31 -1.35 4.65 -9.22
N ILE A 32 -1.64 5.07 -7.99
CA ILE A 32 -1.73 4.22 -6.82
C ILE A 32 -3.15 3.71 -6.63
N SER A 33 -3.27 2.44 -6.28
CA SER A 33 -4.48 1.84 -5.74
C SER A 33 -4.18 1.15 -4.41
N ILE A 34 -5.12 1.27 -3.48
CA ILE A 34 -4.98 0.75 -2.11
C ILE A 34 -6.17 -0.18 -1.84
N ILE A 35 -5.88 -1.41 -1.44
CA ILE A 35 -6.89 -2.44 -1.18
C ILE A 35 -6.68 -2.97 0.22
N LEU A 36 -7.69 -2.85 1.09
CA LEU A 36 -7.73 -3.53 2.38
C LEU A 36 -7.91 -5.03 2.14
N VAL A 37 -6.99 -5.81 2.69
CA VAL A 37 -6.87 -7.26 2.51
C VAL A 37 -6.78 -7.93 3.88
N ASP A 38 -7.89 -7.93 4.61
CA ASP A 38 -7.91 -8.20 6.05
C ASP A 38 -8.18 -9.65 6.47
N GLY A 39 -8.59 -10.54 5.55
CA GLY A 39 -9.06 -11.88 5.92
C GLY A 39 -10.42 -12.24 5.33
N THR A 40 -11.33 -11.27 5.30
CA THR A 40 -12.77 -11.52 5.19
C THR A 40 -13.36 -10.99 3.90
N LYS A 41 -12.91 -9.82 3.46
CA LYS A 41 -13.32 -9.20 2.21
C LYS A 41 -12.23 -8.25 1.73
N ALA A 42 -11.91 -8.31 0.44
CA ALA A 42 -11.10 -7.28 -0.19
C ALA A 42 -11.94 -6.02 -0.39
N VAL A 43 -11.48 -4.88 0.13
CA VAL A 43 -12.15 -3.58 -0.05
C VAL A 43 -11.20 -2.63 -0.76
N LEU A 44 -11.63 -2.16 -1.93
CA LEU A 44 -10.91 -1.10 -2.65
C LEU A 44 -11.12 0.22 -1.91
N GLU A 45 -10.04 0.81 -1.40
CA GLU A 45 -10.06 2.08 -0.67
C GLU A 45 -9.60 3.25 -1.54
N VAL A 46 -8.62 3.02 -2.41
CA VAL A 46 -8.11 4.01 -3.37
C VAL A 46 -8.06 3.38 -4.75
N LEU A 47 -8.61 4.06 -5.74
CA LEU A 47 -8.57 3.67 -7.15
C LEU A 47 -7.89 4.78 -7.96
N LYS A 48 -6.70 4.49 -8.49
CA LYS A 48 -5.97 5.41 -9.38
C LYS A 48 -5.80 6.81 -8.79
N ASN A 49 -5.26 6.90 -7.57
CA ASN A 49 -5.05 8.10 -6.77
C ASN A 49 -6.30 8.80 -6.24
N GLU A 50 -7.50 8.28 -6.50
CA GLU A 50 -8.75 8.87 -6.03
C GLU A 50 -9.45 7.94 -5.00
N PRO A 51 -10.25 8.48 -4.08
CA PRO A 51 -11.04 7.67 -3.15
C PRO A 51 -11.93 6.69 -3.93
N ALA A 52 -12.04 5.45 -3.47
CA ALA A 52 -12.98 4.51 -4.07
C ALA A 52 -14.44 4.95 -3.80
N PRO A 53 -15.39 4.69 -4.72
CA PRO A 53 -16.77 5.20 -4.60
C PRO A 53 -17.53 4.75 -3.34
N SER A 54 -17.11 3.64 -2.72
CA SER A 54 -17.80 3.00 -1.61
C SER A 54 -17.17 3.23 -0.24
N ILE A 55 -16.17 4.11 -0.13
CA ILE A 55 -15.54 4.41 1.16
C ILE A 55 -15.98 5.76 1.73
N GLN A 56 -15.88 5.89 3.04
CA GLN A 56 -15.97 7.20 3.69
C GLN A 56 -14.60 7.87 3.65
N TYR A 57 -14.58 9.14 3.26
CA TYR A 57 -13.37 9.93 3.19
C TYR A 57 -13.64 11.40 3.50
N GLU A 58 -12.58 12.13 3.83
CA GLU A 58 -12.57 13.57 4.00
C GLU A 58 -11.48 14.15 3.10
N LEU A 59 -11.80 15.17 2.30
CA LEU A 59 -10.80 15.86 1.48
C LEU A 59 -9.89 16.72 2.37
N ILE A 60 -8.61 16.72 2.04
CA ILE A 60 -7.59 17.59 2.65
C ILE A 60 -6.76 18.24 1.55
N GLU A 61 -5.92 19.19 1.93
CA GLU A 61 -4.93 19.76 1.01
C GLU A 61 -4.05 18.64 0.43
N GLY A 62 -3.94 18.61 -0.91
CA GLY A 62 -3.13 17.61 -1.62
C GLY A 62 -3.68 16.17 -1.61
N GLY A 63 -4.85 15.89 -1.01
CA GLY A 63 -5.29 14.50 -0.86
C GLY A 63 -6.60 14.26 -0.11
N PHE A 64 -6.66 13.13 0.60
CA PHE A 64 -7.82 12.76 1.41
C PHE A 64 -7.45 11.85 2.58
N LYS A 65 -8.29 11.84 3.61
CA LYS A 65 -8.27 10.87 4.71
C LYS A 65 -9.29 9.78 4.44
N VAL A 66 -8.92 8.52 4.66
CA VAL A 66 -9.87 7.41 4.68
C VAL A 66 -10.44 7.26 6.08
N ILE A 67 -11.76 7.21 6.20
CA ILE A 67 -12.50 7.14 7.45
C ILE A 67 -13.17 5.77 7.56
N SER A 68 -13.12 5.19 8.76
CA SER A 68 -13.88 3.99 9.09
C SER A 68 -14.38 4.09 10.52
N ASN A 69 -15.67 3.77 10.73
CA ASN A 69 -16.32 3.85 12.04
C ASN A 69 -16.12 5.20 12.76
N GLY A 70 -16.18 6.30 12.01
CA GLY A 70 -15.99 7.66 12.53
C GLY A 70 -14.55 8.04 12.87
N GLN A 71 -13.57 7.18 12.58
CA GLN A 71 -12.15 7.44 12.84
C GLN A 71 -11.36 7.55 11.54
N ALA A 72 -10.53 8.59 11.42
CA ALA A 72 -9.58 8.72 10.32
C ALA A 72 -8.45 7.68 10.48
N LEU A 73 -8.35 6.77 9.52
CA LEU A 73 -7.42 5.65 9.55
C LEU A 73 -6.03 6.05 9.07
N TYR A 74 -5.98 6.67 7.90
CA TYR A 74 -4.77 7.14 7.24
C TYR A 74 -5.14 8.28 6.28
N SER A 75 -4.14 9.08 5.89
CA SER A 75 -4.25 10.03 4.80
C SER A 75 -3.43 9.59 3.59
N PHE A 76 -3.88 9.96 2.41
CA PHE A 76 -3.16 9.80 1.16
C PHE A 76 -3.01 11.16 0.48
N ASP A 77 -1.77 11.63 0.36
CA ASP A 77 -1.38 12.77 -0.47
C ASP A 77 -1.12 12.27 -1.90
N LYS A 78 -1.93 12.71 -2.84
CA LYS A 78 -1.89 12.19 -4.22
C LYS A 78 -0.78 12.81 -5.07
N GLU A 79 -0.34 14.02 -4.73
CA GLU A 79 0.70 14.72 -5.46
C GLU A 79 2.07 14.20 -5.06
N ARG A 80 2.30 14.07 -3.75
CA ARG A 80 3.55 13.56 -3.18
C ARG A 80 3.58 12.05 -3.07
N ARG A 81 2.43 11.38 -3.25
CA ARG A 81 2.26 9.92 -3.16
C ARG A 81 2.66 9.38 -1.79
N ILE A 82 2.21 10.08 -0.75
CA ILE A 82 2.50 9.79 0.66
C ILE A 82 1.27 9.18 1.32
N ILE A 83 1.47 8.07 2.02
CA ILE A 83 0.48 7.40 2.86
C ILE A 83 0.91 7.60 4.31
N THR A 84 0.10 8.28 5.12
CA THR A 84 0.41 8.56 6.53
C THR A 84 -0.59 7.85 7.43
N GLY A 85 -0.10 7.01 8.34
CA GLY A 85 -0.92 6.39 9.39
C GLY A 85 -1.40 7.45 10.37
N LEU A 86 -2.72 7.57 10.55
CA LEU A 86 -3.30 8.51 11.50
C LEU A 86 -3.63 7.79 12.82
N SER A 87 -4.71 7.02 12.83
CA SER A 87 -5.02 6.12 13.95
C SER A 87 -4.26 4.80 13.89
N GLN A 88 -3.79 4.42 12.70
CA GLN A 88 -2.94 3.27 12.50
C GLN A 88 -1.53 3.65 12.89
N LYS A 89 -0.92 2.96 13.85
CA LYS A 89 0.46 3.19 14.30
C LYS A 89 1.48 2.68 13.27
N LEU A 90 1.22 2.94 12.00
CA LEU A 90 2.04 2.54 10.88
C LEU A 90 2.92 3.72 10.47
N PRO A 91 4.20 3.46 10.13
CA PRO A 91 5.07 4.51 9.65
C PRO A 91 4.56 5.08 8.33
N GLU A 92 4.81 6.37 8.12
CA GLU A 92 4.57 7.03 6.85
C GLU A 92 5.29 6.29 5.71
N CYS A 93 4.63 6.17 4.56
CA CYS A 93 5.18 5.56 3.37
C CYS A 93 5.07 6.52 2.18
N GLU A 94 6.18 6.79 1.51
CA GLU A 94 6.22 7.59 0.28
C GLU A 94 6.69 6.72 -0.88
N ILE A 95 5.90 6.70 -1.96
CA ILE A 95 6.20 5.91 -3.15
C ILE A 95 6.83 6.85 -4.18
N GLN A 96 8.15 6.75 -4.32
CA GLN A 96 8.93 7.61 -5.19
C GLN A 96 9.27 6.91 -6.49
N GLY A 97 9.56 7.70 -7.53
CA GLY A 97 10.06 7.16 -8.79
C GLY A 97 11.29 6.26 -8.64
N SER A 98 12.15 6.44 -7.62
CA SER A 98 13.38 5.65 -7.45
C SER A 98 13.30 4.52 -6.42
N GLY A 99 12.23 4.44 -5.63
CA GLY A 99 12.10 3.49 -4.52
C GLY A 99 10.96 3.83 -3.57
N ILE A 100 10.96 3.22 -2.38
CA ILE A 100 9.92 3.45 -1.36
C ILE A 100 10.61 3.93 -0.08
N ARG A 101 10.16 5.07 0.45
CA ARG A 101 10.57 5.56 1.77
C ARG A 101 9.54 5.14 2.81
N ILE A 102 9.98 4.54 3.91
CA ILE A 102 9.15 4.10 5.03
C ILE A 102 9.71 4.71 6.31
N GLY A 103 9.02 5.72 6.84
CA GLY A 103 9.54 6.58 7.90
C GLY A 103 10.87 7.22 7.48
N SER A 104 11.92 6.96 8.26
CA SER A 104 13.30 7.41 7.98
C SER A 104 14.08 6.48 7.06
N ASN A 105 13.55 5.29 6.74
CA ASN A 105 14.25 4.29 5.95
C ASN A 105 13.93 4.50 4.47
N ILE A 106 14.95 4.52 3.62
CA ILE A 106 14.78 4.48 2.17
C ILE A 106 15.15 3.09 1.71
N LEU A 107 14.17 2.34 1.19
CA LEU A 107 14.43 1.08 0.52
C LEU A 107 14.83 1.38 -0.92
N SER A 108 16.13 1.57 -1.11
CA SER A 108 16.77 1.72 -2.41
C SER A 108 17.24 0.37 -2.95
N ARG A 109 17.20 0.27 -4.28
CA ARG A 109 17.65 -0.83 -5.17
C ARG A 109 18.40 -1.99 -4.51
N SER A 110 17.96 -3.21 -4.83
CA SER A 110 18.70 -4.50 -4.89
C SER A 110 18.12 -5.61 -4.04
N LYS A 111 16.99 -6.20 -4.45
CA LYS A 111 16.70 -7.63 -4.24
C LYS A 111 15.45 -8.05 -5.00
N ALA A 112 15.57 -9.16 -5.73
CA ALA A 112 14.42 -9.97 -6.08
C ALA A 112 13.92 -10.61 -4.79
N ILE A 113 12.77 -10.19 -4.30
CA ILE A 113 12.20 -10.68 -3.06
C ILE A 113 10.96 -11.50 -3.45
N GLY A 114 11.12 -12.81 -3.56
CA GLY A 114 10.05 -13.71 -3.95
C GLY A 114 9.50 -14.49 -2.77
N PHE A 115 8.26 -14.21 -2.38
CA PHE A 115 7.13 -15.15 -2.22
C PHE A 115 5.92 -14.32 -1.76
N GLY A 116 4.79 -14.34 -2.47
CA GLY A 116 3.53 -13.66 -2.09
C GLY A 116 3.56 -12.12 -2.07
N VAL A 117 4.26 -11.55 -1.10
CA VAL A 117 4.40 -10.11 -0.83
C VAL A 117 5.88 -9.69 -0.94
N GLY A 118 6.16 -8.60 -1.69
CA GLY A 118 7.51 -8.05 -1.84
C GLY A 118 8.04 -7.41 -0.55
N VAL A 119 7.39 -6.32 -0.11
CA VAL A 119 7.70 -5.62 1.15
C VAL A 119 6.44 -5.56 2.01
N ALA A 120 6.55 -5.87 3.29
CA ALA A 120 5.46 -5.73 4.26
C ALA A 120 5.87 -4.80 5.40
N VAL A 121 5.03 -3.83 5.70
CA VAL A 121 5.23 -2.81 6.74
C VAL A 121 4.21 -3.02 7.84
N TYR A 122 4.67 -3.23 9.06
CA TYR A 122 3.85 -3.36 10.25
C TYR A 122 4.24 -2.29 11.26
N GLU A 123 3.46 -2.12 12.34
CA GLU A 123 3.69 -1.08 13.35
C GLU A 123 5.12 -1.10 13.93
N GLN A 124 5.70 -2.29 14.07
CA GLN A 124 6.99 -2.49 14.75
C GLN A 124 8.10 -3.01 13.85
N ARG A 125 7.82 -3.36 12.59
CA ARG A 125 8.80 -4.01 11.72
C ARG A 125 8.51 -3.83 10.23
N ILE A 126 9.58 -3.88 9.44
CA ILE A 126 9.53 -3.99 7.98
C ILE A 126 10.07 -5.38 7.61
N VAL A 127 9.35 -6.12 6.79
CA VAL A 127 9.69 -7.48 6.35
C VAL A 127 9.84 -7.49 4.84
N MET A 128 10.86 -8.18 4.34
CA MET A 128 11.06 -8.46 2.92
C MET A 128 10.71 -9.92 2.65
N GLY A 129 9.78 -10.19 1.74
CA GLY A 129 9.47 -11.54 1.27
C GLY A 129 8.60 -12.28 2.26
N ASN A 130 7.30 -12.01 2.21
CA ASN A 130 6.35 -12.56 3.17
C ASN A 130 5.23 -13.31 2.46
N SER A 131 4.73 -14.38 3.08
CA SER A 131 3.55 -15.09 2.60
C SER A 131 2.39 -14.11 2.33
N LEU A 132 1.54 -14.46 1.37
CA LEU A 132 0.31 -13.71 1.15
C LEU A 132 -0.46 -13.60 2.47
N PRO A 133 -1.05 -12.43 2.78
CA PRO A 133 -1.97 -12.30 3.90
C PRO A 133 -3.04 -13.39 3.81
N GLU A 134 -3.39 -13.99 4.95
CA GLU A 134 -4.28 -15.16 5.00
C GLU A 134 -5.60 -14.92 4.22
N GLY A 135 -6.16 -13.71 4.31
CA GLY A 135 -7.36 -13.33 3.56
C GLY A 135 -7.22 -13.39 2.06
N LEU A 136 -6.05 -13.01 1.53
CA LEU A 136 -5.75 -13.15 0.11
C LEU A 136 -5.37 -14.57 -0.26
N ALA A 137 -4.64 -15.28 0.61
CA ALA A 137 -4.29 -16.67 0.38
C ALA A 137 -5.54 -17.53 0.12
N ARG A 138 -6.64 -17.26 0.82
CA ARG A 138 -7.95 -17.90 0.61
C ARG A 138 -8.63 -17.58 -0.73
N LEU A 139 -8.25 -16.48 -1.40
CA LEU A 139 -8.84 -16.04 -2.67
C LEU A 139 -8.07 -16.56 -3.91
N VAL A 140 -6.91 -17.18 -3.71
CA VAL A 140 -6.07 -17.77 -4.77
C VAL A 140 -5.90 -19.28 -4.61
N ALA A 141 -6.58 -19.88 -3.62
CA ALA A 141 -6.65 -21.33 -3.40
C ALA A 141 -7.84 -21.93 -4.15
#